data_AF-A0A4Q7AR69-F1
#
_entry.id   AF-A0A4Q7AR69-F1
#
_cell.length_a   1.000
_cell.length_b   1.000
_cell.length_c   1.000
_cell.angle_alpha   90.00
_cell.angle_beta   90.00
_cell.angle_gamma   90.00
#
_symmetry.space_group_name_H-M   'P 1'
#
loop_
_entity.id
_entity.type
_entity.pdbx_description
1 polymer ?
#
loop_
_entity_poly.entity_id
_entity_poly.type
_entity_poly.pdbx_seq_one_letter_code
_entity_poly.pdbx_strand_id
1 'polypeptide(L)'
;MKKLLLIVALALCSSTFAGSFEDMQLLDKEIKSLKSKLNTVYKKAYSQTEAKMELDASQKSWLKFKELQCGDFVVADTQGSPATVSYDLTCQSILYKQRIAFLEEMFNL
;
A
#
# COMPACT_ATOMS: atom_id res chain seq x y z
N MET A 1 44.02 8.27 -14.57
CA MET A 1 43.33 9.57 -14.55
C MET A 1 42.67 9.73 -15.91
N LYS A 2 41.36 9.78 -16.13
CA LYS A 2 40.26 10.46 -15.45
C LYS A 2 39.01 9.57 -15.50
N LYS A 3 38.22 9.65 -14.43
CA LYS A 3 36.92 9.02 -14.26
C LYS A 3 35.94 9.56 -15.31
N LEU A 4 35.35 8.69 -16.13
CA LEU A 4 34.14 9.03 -16.88
C LEU A 4 32.96 8.70 -15.95
N LEU A 5 32.56 9.70 -15.15
CA LEU A 5 31.39 9.60 -14.28
C LEU A 5 30.14 9.54 -15.16
N LEU A 6 29.54 8.35 -15.22
CA LEU A 6 28.14 8.16 -15.58
C LEU A 6 27.29 8.98 -14.60
N ILE A 7 26.79 10.13 -15.05
CA ILE A 7 25.71 10.84 -14.38
C ILE A 7 24.43 10.15 -14.84
N VAL A 8 24.10 9.04 -14.17
CA VAL A 8 22.79 8.40 -14.30
C VAL A 8 21.78 9.29 -13.56
N ALA A 9 20.72 9.62 -14.29
CA ALA A 9 19.58 10.38 -13.85
C ALA A 9 19.06 9.94 -12.47
N LEU A 10 19.25 10.80 -11.47
CA LEU A 10 18.50 10.78 -10.20
C LEU A 10 17.61 12.03 -10.19
N ALA A 11 16.62 12.03 -11.08
CA ALA A 11 15.59 13.07 -11.14
C ALA A 11 14.23 12.44 -11.48
N LEU A 12 13.90 11.30 -10.87
CA LEU A 12 12.57 10.71 -10.92
C LEU A 12 12.19 10.25 -9.51
N CYS A 13 10.98 10.63 -9.11
CA CYS A 13 10.32 10.40 -7.82
C CYS A 13 10.58 11.40 -6.69
N SER A 14 10.45 12.69 -6.98
CA SER A 14 9.78 13.60 -6.03
C SER A 14 8.29 13.64 -6.37
N SER A 15 7.56 12.56 -6.08
CA SER A 15 6.09 12.64 -6.00
C SER A 15 5.72 13.30 -4.67
N THR A 16 6.00 14.60 -4.57
CA THR A 16 5.43 15.44 -3.52
C THR A 16 3.95 15.59 -3.84
N PHE A 17 3.15 14.61 -3.38
CA PHE A 17 1.69 14.75 -3.34
C PHE A 17 1.35 15.74 -2.22
N ALA A 18 1.51 17.03 -2.50
CA ALA A 18 0.68 18.05 -1.85
C ALA A 18 -0.70 17.97 -2.52
N GLY A 19 -1.45 16.90 -2.19
CA GLY A 19 -2.68 16.54 -2.90
C GLY A 19 -3.75 17.61 -2.74
N SER A 20 -4.32 18.05 -3.87
CA SER A 20 -5.55 18.82 -3.85
C SER A 20 -6.68 18.01 -3.19
N PHE A 21 -7.76 18.67 -2.78
CA PHE A 21 -8.92 17.96 -2.23
C PHE A 21 -9.49 16.90 -3.19
N GLU A 22 -9.40 17.15 -4.49
CA GLU A 22 -9.80 16.22 -5.54
C GLU A 22 -8.89 14.97 -5.59
N ASP A 23 -7.58 15.14 -5.44
CA ASP A 23 -6.62 14.02 -5.37
C ASP A 23 -6.89 13.11 -4.17
N MET A 24 -7.25 13.71 -3.02
CA MET A 24 -7.63 12.94 -1.83
C MET A 24 -8.91 12.14 -2.04
N GLN A 25 -9.91 12.67 -2.76
CA GLN A 25 -11.12 11.92 -3.10
C GLN A 25 -10.84 10.75 -4.04
N LEU A 26 -9.94 10.93 -5.01
CA LEU A 26 -9.52 9.86 -5.91
C LEU A 26 -8.80 8.74 -5.15
N LEU A 27 -7.91 9.10 -4.23
CA LEU A 27 -7.22 8.14 -3.38
C LEU A 27 -8.17 7.37 -2.46
N ASP A 28 -9.16 8.02 -1.84
CA ASP A 28 -10.17 7.33 -1.02
C ASP A 28 -10.99 6.33 -1.86
N LYS A 29 -11.41 6.72 -3.07
CA LYS A 29 -12.08 5.80 -4.01
C LYS A 29 -11.18 4.63 -4.40
N GLU A 30 -9.90 4.89 -4.66
CA GLU A 30 -8.91 3.86 -4.97
C GLU A 30 -8.80 2.86 -3.81
N ILE A 31 -8.67 3.33 -2.56
CA ILE A 31 -8.56 2.46 -1.38
C ILE A 31 -9.80 1.57 -1.22
N LYS A 32 -11.00 2.11 -1.42
CA LYS A 32 -12.24 1.32 -1.38
C LYS A 32 -12.24 0.22 -2.45
N SER A 33 -11.80 0.56 -3.67
CA SER A 33 -11.64 -0.41 -4.76
C SER A 33 -10.60 -1.48 -4.42
N LEU A 34 -9.42 -1.08 -3.92
CA LEU A 34 -8.34 -1.97 -3.53
C LEU A 34 -8.74 -2.91 -2.39
N LYS A 35 -9.47 -2.42 -1.39
CA LYS A 35 -10.01 -3.27 -0.31
C LYS A 35 -10.96 -4.34 -0.86
N SER A 36 -11.84 -3.97 -1.80
CA SER A 36 -12.73 -4.92 -2.48
C SER A 36 -11.94 -5.95 -3.31
N LYS A 37 -10.93 -5.50 -4.06
CA LYS A 37 -10.03 -6.38 -4.83
C LYS A 37 -9.29 -7.35 -3.91
N LEU A 38 -8.71 -6.87 -2.81
CA LEU A 38 -8.00 -7.71 -1.84
C LEU A 38 -8.93 -8.78 -1.25
N ASN A 39 -10.16 -8.43 -0.88
CA ASN A 39 -11.13 -9.41 -0.38
C ASN A 39 -11.45 -10.50 -1.42
N THR A 40 -11.52 -10.12 -2.69
CA THR A 40 -11.76 -11.06 -3.80
C THR A 40 -10.57 -12.01 -3.99
N VAL A 41 -9.36 -11.46 -4.05
CA VAL A 41 -8.10 -12.21 -4.18
C VAL A 41 -7.90 -13.14 -2.98
N TYR A 42 -8.14 -12.64 -1.76
CA TYR A 42 -8.08 -13.45 -0.54
C TYR A 42 -9.05 -14.63 -0.59
N LYS A 43 -10.30 -14.43 -1.00
CA LYS A 43 -11.28 -15.53 -1.12
C LYS A 43 -10.83 -16.60 -2.11
N LYS A 44 -10.24 -16.20 -3.24
CA LYS A 44 -9.65 -17.14 -4.21
C LYS A 44 -8.49 -17.93 -3.58
N ALA A 45 -7.51 -17.24 -2.97
CA ALA A 45 -6.39 -17.88 -2.28
C ALA A 45 -6.86 -18.86 -1.19
N TYR A 46 -7.85 -18.46 -0.39
CA TYR A 46 -8.44 -19.27 0.67
C TYR A 46 -9.13 -20.53 0.15
N SER A 47 -9.71 -20.48 -1.04
CA SER A 47 -10.34 -21.65 -1.68
C SER A 47 -9.32 -22.67 -2.22
N GLN A 48 -8.08 -22.25 -2.47
CA GLN A 48 -7.03 -23.09 -3.07
C GLN A 48 -6.09 -23.72 -2.05
N THR A 49 -5.97 -23.15 -0.84
CA THR A 49 -5.07 -23.65 0.19
C THR A 49 -5.77 -24.59 1.18
N GLU A 50 -5.06 -25.62 1.61
CA GLU A 50 -5.42 -26.41 2.79
C GLU A 50 -4.97 -25.71 4.09
N ALA A 51 -3.99 -24.80 4.02
CA ALA A 51 -3.45 -24.03 5.16
C ALA A 51 -4.32 -22.79 5.47
N LYS A 52 -5.62 -23.01 5.67
CA LYS A 52 -6.62 -21.94 5.84
C LYS A 52 -6.40 -21.10 7.09
N MET A 53 -6.00 -21.74 8.18
CA MET A 53 -5.76 -21.06 9.46
C MET A 53 -4.55 -20.13 9.38
N GLU A 54 -3.49 -20.58 8.71
CA GLU A 54 -2.26 -19.84 8.49
C GLU A 54 -2.50 -18.64 7.57
N LEU A 55 -3.26 -18.83 6.48
CA LEU A 55 -3.62 -17.74 5.57
C LEU A 55 -4.49 -16.69 6.28
N ASP A 56 -5.48 -17.10 7.07
CA ASP A 56 -6.34 -16.19 7.84
C ASP A 56 -5.53 -15.43 8.91
N ALA A 57 -4.66 -16.13 9.66
CA ALA A 57 -3.79 -15.51 10.65
C ALA A 57 -2.79 -14.52 10.01
N SER A 58 -2.22 -14.87 8.86
CA SER A 58 -1.36 -13.98 8.06
C SER A 58 -2.13 -12.75 7.61
N GLN A 59 -3.36 -12.92 7.11
CA GLN A 59 -4.20 -11.82 6.63
C GLN A 59 -4.57 -10.86 7.76
N LYS A 60 -4.95 -11.37 8.93
CA LYS A 60 -5.24 -10.55 10.12
C LYS A 60 -4.00 -9.81 10.61
N SER A 61 -2.85 -10.47 10.63
CA SER A 61 -1.58 -9.86 11.04
C SER A 61 -1.17 -8.75 10.06
N TRP A 62 -1.35 -8.97 8.76
CA TRP A 62 -1.11 -7.96 7.74
C TRP A 62 -2.04 -6.75 7.88
N LEU A 63 -3.34 -6.95 8.16
CA LEU A 63 -4.27 -5.85 8.42
C LEU A 63 -3.81 -5.02 9.62
N LYS A 64 -3.43 -5.67 10.72
CA LYS A 64 -2.88 -4.98 11.90
C LYS A 64 -1.63 -4.19 11.55
N PHE A 65 -0.70 -4.78 10.80
CA PHE A 65 0.50 -4.08 10.32
C PHE A 65 0.13 -2.85 9.48
N LYS A 66 -0.83 -2.97 8.55
CA LYS A 66 -1.31 -1.85 7.73
C LYS A 66 -1.84 -0.70 8.58
N GLU A 67 -2.66 -0.97 9.61
CA GLU A 67 -3.18 0.10 10.48
C GLU A 67 -2.11 0.71 11.39
N LEU A 68 -1.08 -0.06 11.77
CA LEU A 68 0.04 0.49 12.55
C LEU A 68 0.96 1.36 11.69
N GLN A 69 1.13 1.03 10.41
CA GLN A 69 1.98 1.79 9.48
C GLN A 69 1.23 2.97 8.84
N CYS A 70 -0.04 2.79 8.52
CA CYS A 70 -0.92 3.81 7.95
C CYS A 70 -1.98 4.14 8.99
N GLY A 71 -1.96 5.37 9.50
CA GLY A 71 -2.78 5.80 10.63
C GLY A 71 -1.91 6.48 11.67
N ASP A 72 -1.83 5.92 12.88
CA ASP A 72 -1.14 6.53 14.02
C ASP A 72 0.31 6.91 13.73
N PHE A 73 1.05 6.06 12.99
CA PHE A 73 2.40 6.38 12.56
C PHE A 73 2.45 7.61 11.65
N VAL A 74 1.57 7.68 10.65
CA VAL A 74 1.49 8.83 9.74
C VAL A 74 1.09 10.10 10.49
N VAL A 75 0.13 10.02 11.41
CA VAL A 75 -0.29 11.15 12.25
C VAL A 75 0.89 11.67 13.08
N ALA A 76 1.66 10.77 13.69
CA ALA A 76 2.84 11.11 14.47
C ALA A 76 3.94 11.75 13.60
N ASP A 77 4.24 11.17 12.44
CA ASP A 77 5.33 11.61 11.56
C ASP A 77 5.02 12.93 10.85
N THR A 78 3.78 13.11 10.43
CA THR A 78 3.30 14.34 9.76
C THR A 78 2.84 15.42 10.74
N GLN A 79 2.87 15.15 12.05
CA GLN A 79 2.45 16.04 13.14
C GLN A 79 1.03 16.61 12.95
N GLY A 80 0.12 15.85 12.35
CA GLY A 80 -1.26 16.28 12.08
C GLY A 80 -1.39 17.40 11.04
N SER A 81 -0.37 17.62 10.22
CA SER A 81 -0.41 18.62 9.13
C SER A 81 -1.53 18.33 8.12
N PRO A 82 -1.93 19.29 7.27
CA PRO A 82 -2.89 19.05 6.20
C PRO A 82 -2.51 17.90 5.25
N ALA A 83 -1.23 17.55 5.16
CA ALA A 83 -0.73 16.46 4.34
C ALA A 83 -0.98 15.07 4.97
N THR A 84 -1.30 14.97 6.27
CA THR A 84 -1.52 13.71 7.01
C THR A 84 -2.44 12.76 6.25
N VAL A 85 -3.57 13.29 5.75
CA VAL A 85 -4.56 12.50 5.02
C VAL A 85 -3.97 11.96 3.72
N SER A 86 -3.24 12.78 2.97
CA SER A 86 -2.61 12.35 1.71
C SER A 86 -1.55 11.27 1.95
N TYR A 87 -0.74 11.41 3.00
CA TYR A 87 0.27 10.40 3.36
C TYR A 87 -0.39 9.09 3.82
N ASP A 88 -1.45 9.16 4.62
CA ASP A 88 -2.17 7.98 5.09
C ASP A 88 -2.78 7.22 3.93
N LEU A 89 -3.55 7.92 3.08
CA LEU A 89 -4.19 7.32 1.91
C LEU A 89 -3.16 6.70 0.94
N THR A 90 -2.01 7.37 0.76
CA THR A 90 -0.91 6.85 -0.07
C THR A 90 -0.31 5.58 0.52
N CYS A 91 -0.02 5.57 1.83
CA CYS A 91 0.47 4.40 2.55
C CYS A 91 -0.49 3.21 2.39
N GLN A 92 -1.78 3.44 2.60
CA GLN A 92 -2.80 2.42 2.45
C GLN A 92 -2.84 1.87 1.02
N SER A 93 -2.84 2.73 0.00
CA SER A 93 -2.84 2.34 -1.41
C SER A 93 -1.64 1.43 -1.74
N ILE A 94 -0.43 1.80 -1.29
CA ILE A 94 0.79 1.00 -1.48
C ILE A 94 0.65 -0.38 -0.84
N LEU A 95 0.27 -0.44 0.44
CA LEU A 95 0.21 -1.72 1.15
C LEU A 95 -0.87 -2.65 0.58
N TYR A 96 -2.04 -2.13 0.20
CA TYR A 96 -3.07 -2.94 -0.46
C TYR A 96 -2.54 -3.54 -1.77
N LYS A 97 -1.91 -2.73 -2.63
CA LYS A 97 -1.34 -3.21 -3.90
C LYS A 97 -0.30 -4.30 -3.68
N GLN A 98 0.60 -4.12 -2.69
CA GLN A 98 1.60 -5.12 -2.34
C GLN A 98 0.98 -6.45 -1.89
N ARG A 99 -0.03 -6.41 -1.01
CA ARG A 99 -0.67 -7.64 -0.52
C ARG A 99 -1.45 -8.36 -1.61
N ILE A 100 -2.14 -7.61 -2.47
CA ILE A 100 -2.83 -8.16 -3.64
C ILE A 100 -1.83 -8.87 -4.55
N ALA A 101 -0.76 -8.19 -4.94
CA ALA A 101 0.27 -8.76 -5.81
C ALA A 101 0.92 -10.02 -5.20
N PHE A 102 1.21 -9.99 -3.90
CA PHE A 102 1.74 -11.15 -3.19
C PHE A 102 0.80 -12.36 -3.24
N LEU A 103 -0.49 -12.17 -2.96
CA LEU A 103 -1.45 -13.27 -3.01
C LEU A 103 -1.70 -13.74 -4.45
N GLU A 104 -1.74 -12.83 -5.43
CA GLU A 104 -1.85 -13.18 -6.85
C GLU A 104 -0.67 -14.04 -7.31
N GLU A 105 0.56 -13.66 -6.95
CA GLU A 105 1.79 -14.40 -7.28
C GLU A 105 1.83 -15.77 -6.58
N MET A 106 1.63 -15.81 -5.26
CA MET A 106 1.78 -17.05 -4.48
C MET A 106 0.74 -18.12 -4.84
N PHE A 107 -0.43 -17.71 -5.35
CA PHE A 107 -1.55 -18.59 -5.68
C PHE A 107 -1.85 -18.65 -7.18
N ASN A 108 -1.07 -17.99 -8.03
CA ASN A 108 -1.27 -17.92 -9.48
C ASN A 108 -2.73 -17.52 -9.88
N LEU A 109 -3.23 -16.39 -9.36
CA LEU A 109 -4.65 -15.97 -9.43
C LEU A 109 -5.05 -15.04 -10.59
#